data_AF-A0A519M3E7-F1
#
_entry.id   AF-A0A519M3E7-F1
#
_cell.length_a   1.000
_cell.length_b   1.000
_cell.length_c   1.000
_cell.angle_alpha   90.00
_cell.angle_beta   90.00
_cell.angle_gamma   90.00
#
_symmetry.space_group_name_H-M   'P 1'
#
loop_
_entity.id
_entity.type
_entity.pdbx_description
1 polymer ?
#
loop_
_entity_poly.entity_id
_entity_poly.type
_entity_poly.pdbx_seq_one_letter_code
_entity_poly.pdbx_strand_id
1 'polypeptide(L)'
;WTLHRDKPDHAYLKPAAECKPIVYPKPDGKLTFDRLSSVFISNTNHEENQPAHLTLKDASVPVNINLAKYAGPEARYCPAGVYEFVPDVAKGGDAQRLQINAQNCVHCKTCDIKDPTQNIVWVTPEGGGGPNYSGM
;
A
#
# COMPACT_ATOMS: atom_id res chain seq x y z
N TRP A 1 -36.40 -10.69 1.94
CA TRP A 1 -35.35 -10.37 2.93
C TRP A 1 -34.17 -9.76 2.19
N THR A 2 -33.35 -8.94 2.86
CA THR A 2 -32.12 -8.37 2.31
C THR A 2 -30.99 -8.59 3.31
N LEU A 3 -29.86 -9.14 2.86
CA LEU A 3 -28.67 -9.30 3.70
C LEU A 3 -27.84 -8.02 3.66
N HIS A 4 -27.38 -7.56 4.82
CA HIS A 4 -26.58 -6.36 4.98
C HIS A 4 -25.20 -6.68 5.56
N ARG A 5 -24.21 -5.84 5.23
CA ARG A 5 -22.92 -5.82 5.94
C ARG A 5 -23.05 -5.02 7.23
N ASP A 6 -22.30 -5.40 8.25
CA ASP A 6 -22.31 -4.80 9.58
C ASP A 6 -21.29 -3.66 9.75
N LYS A 7 -20.21 -3.64 8.96
CA LYS A 7 -19.15 -2.63 9.06
C LYS A 7 -18.40 -2.40 7.73
N PRO A 8 -17.65 -1.29 7.58
CA PRO A 8 -16.81 -1.05 6.40
C PRO A 8 -15.59 -1.98 6.35
N ASP A 9 -14.99 -2.10 5.16
CA ASP A 9 -13.94 -3.09 4.89
C ASP A 9 -12.66 -2.91 5.74
N HIS A 10 -12.23 -1.68 6.03
CA HIS A 10 -11.08 -1.40 6.89
C HIS A 10 -11.26 -1.93 8.33
N ALA A 11 -12.50 -2.08 8.80
CA ALA A 11 -12.81 -2.50 10.16
C ALA A 11 -12.80 -4.04 10.35
N TYR A 12 -12.47 -4.81 9.31
CA TYR A 12 -12.37 -6.28 9.38
C TYR A 12 -10.95 -6.81 9.65
N LEU A 13 -9.92 -5.96 9.69
CA LEU A 13 -8.56 -6.41 10.04
C LEU A 13 -8.47 -6.82 11.51
N LYS A 14 -7.92 -8.01 11.75
CA LYS A 14 -7.51 -8.45 13.08
C LYS A 14 -6.06 -8.03 13.36
N PRO A 15 -5.68 -7.76 14.61
CA PRO A 15 -4.29 -7.57 15.00
C PRO A 15 -3.41 -8.74 14.52
N ALA A 16 -2.18 -8.44 14.13
CA ALA A 16 -1.27 -9.44 13.58
C ALA A 16 -0.99 -10.58 14.56
N ALA A 17 -0.94 -10.29 15.87
CA ALA A 17 -0.73 -11.27 16.93
C ALA A 17 -1.86 -12.32 17.05
N GLU A 18 -3.05 -12.06 16.49
CA GLU A 18 -4.19 -12.98 16.48
C GLU A 18 -4.26 -13.83 15.20
N CYS A 19 -3.30 -13.65 14.28
CA CYS A 19 -3.30 -14.26 12.97
C CYS A 19 -2.05 -15.12 12.76
N LYS A 20 -2.20 -16.19 11.98
CA LYS A 20 -1.06 -16.96 11.49
C LYS A 20 -0.52 -16.30 10.20
N PRO A 21 0.79 -15.97 10.12
CA PRO A 21 1.39 -15.49 8.89
C PRO A 21 1.21 -16.48 7.74
N ILE A 22 0.85 -15.98 6.56
CA ILE A 22 0.76 -16.77 5.33
C ILE A 22 2.15 -16.81 4.67
N VAL A 23 2.63 -18.01 4.37
CA VAL A 23 3.89 -18.21 3.65
C VAL A 23 3.57 -18.37 2.16
N TYR A 24 3.74 -17.31 1.38
CA TYR A 24 3.57 -17.37 -0.07
C TYR A 24 4.80 -17.99 -0.75
N PRO A 25 4.63 -18.86 -1.76
CA PRO A 25 5.73 -19.32 -2.59
C PRO A 25 6.46 -18.16 -3.26
N LYS A 26 7.75 -18.33 -3.49
CA LYS A 26 8.51 -17.38 -4.32
C LYS A 26 8.00 -17.45 -5.77
N PRO A 27 7.98 -16.32 -6.51
CA PRO A 27 7.61 -16.33 -7.91
C PRO A 27 8.61 -17.17 -8.72
N ASP A 28 8.10 -17.90 -9.72
CA ASP A 28 8.86 -18.78 -10.60
C ASP A 28 9.35 -18.11 -11.90
N GLY A 29 8.89 -16.87 -12.16
CA GLY A 29 9.22 -16.10 -13.35
C GLY A 29 8.60 -16.63 -14.65
N LYS A 30 7.63 -17.56 -14.57
CA LYS A 30 6.95 -18.16 -15.73
C LYS A 30 5.43 -18.05 -15.63
N LEU A 31 4.87 -18.51 -14.51
CA LEU A 31 3.45 -18.42 -14.21
C LEU A 31 3.17 -17.40 -13.10
N THR A 32 4.15 -17.16 -12.25
CA THR A 32 4.08 -16.27 -11.11
C THR A 32 5.27 -15.31 -11.14
N PHE A 33 5.01 -14.04 -10.87
CA PHE A 33 5.98 -12.96 -11.02
C PHE A 33 6.06 -12.14 -9.75
N ASP A 34 7.17 -11.45 -9.57
CA ASP A 34 7.28 -10.46 -8.51
C ASP A 34 6.44 -9.22 -8.84
N ARG A 35 6.20 -8.43 -7.79
CA ARG A 35 5.36 -7.24 -7.86
C ARG A 35 5.95 -6.15 -8.77
N LEU A 36 7.27 -5.97 -8.80
CA LEU A 36 7.89 -4.91 -9.59
C LEU A 36 7.82 -5.22 -11.09
N SER A 37 8.05 -6.47 -11.49
CA SER A 37 7.82 -6.92 -12.87
C SER A 37 6.37 -6.69 -13.30
N SER A 38 5.41 -6.88 -12.39
CA SER A 38 3.98 -6.64 -12.66
C SER A 38 3.67 -5.15 -12.82
N VAL A 39 4.27 -4.28 -11.99
CA VAL A 39 4.14 -2.83 -12.10
C VAL A 39 4.76 -2.32 -13.40
N PHE A 40 5.92 -2.85 -13.81
CA PHE A 40 6.55 -2.47 -15.07
C PHE A 40 5.62 -2.67 -16.28
N ILE A 41 4.92 -3.80 -16.35
CA ILE A 41 3.99 -4.11 -17.47
C ILE A 41 2.73 -3.24 -17.42
N SER A 42 2.34 -2.73 -16.25
CA SER A 42 1.25 -1.74 -16.15
C SER A 42 1.56 -0.41 -16.85
N ASN A 43 2.84 -0.19 -17.19
CA ASN A 43 3.36 1.03 -17.78
C ASN A 43 2.92 2.28 -17.00
N THR A 44 2.80 2.13 -15.66
CA THR A 44 2.46 3.23 -14.77
C THR A 44 3.66 4.14 -14.56
N ASN A 45 3.44 5.45 -14.64
CA ASN A 45 4.46 6.43 -14.33
C ASN A 45 3.83 7.75 -13.86
N HIS A 46 4.61 8.54 -13.13
CA HIS A 46 4.25 9.87 -12.67
C HIS A 46 5.46 10.80 -12.82
N GLU A 47 5.24 12.09 -13.04
CA GLU A 47 6.29 13.10 -12.93
C GLU A 47 6.95 13.03 -11.54
N GLU A 48 8.28 12.95 -11.49
CA GLU A 48 9.03 12.67 -10.26
C GLU A 48 9.00 13.84 -9.28
N ASN A 49 8.92 15.07 -9.79
CA ASN A 49 8.93 16.29 -8.99
C ASN A 49 7.54 16.78 -8.55
N GLN A 50 6.51 15.94 -8.67
CA GLN A 50 5.17 16.27 -8.17
C GLN A 50 4.99 15.83 -6.70
N PRO A 51 4.16 16.52 -5.90
CA PRO A 51 3.80 16.07 -4.56
C PRO A 51 3.18 14.65 -4.58
N ALA A 52 3.49 13.84 -3.56
CA ALA A 52 2.86 12.54 -3.43
C ALA A 52 1.34 12.68 -3.28
N HIS A 53 0.60 12.12 -4.23
CA HIS A 53 -0.87 12.11 -4.25
C HIS A 53 -1.49 11.10 -3.25
N LEU A 54 -0.64 10.51 -2.42
CA LEU A 54 -0.98 9.57 -1.35
C LEU A 54 -0.57 10.24 -0.04
N THR A 55 -1.50 11.01 0.51
CA THR A 55 -1.24 11.83 1.69
C THR A 55 -1.61 11.07 2.96
N LEU A 56 -1.02 11.47 4.08
CA LEU A 56 -1.33 10.92 5.40
C LEU A 56 -1.97 12.02 6.24
N LYS A 57 -3.08 11.73 6.93
CA LYS A 57 -3.64 12.66 7.92
C LYS A 57 -2.68 12.86 9.10
N ASP A 58 -1.98 11.79 9.48
CA ASP A 58 -0.94 11.75 10.51
C ASP A 58 0.21 10.82 10.07
N ALA A 59 1.42 11.39 9.95
CA ALA A 59 2.61 10.67 9.50
C ALA A 59 3.15 9.64 10.53
N SER A 60 2.69 9.70 11.77
CA SER A 60 3.13 8.80 12.85
C SER A 60 2.35 7.48 12.86
N VAL A 61 1.11 7.49 12.37
CA VAL A 61 0.16 6.36 12.40
C VAL A 61 0.67 5.10 11.69
N PRO A 62 1.29 5.17 10.48
CA PRO A 62 1.76 3.96 9.80
C PRO A 62 2.74 3.13 10.63
N VAL A 63 3.63 3.79 11.39
CA VAL A 63 4.59 3.09 12.25
C VAL A 63 3.96 2.74 13.60
N ASN A 64 3.36 3.74 14.27
CA ASN A 64 2.89 3.60 15.65
C ASN A 64 1.66 2.70 15.79
N ILE A 65 0.86 2.54 14.73
CA ILE A 65 -0.37 1.75 14.75
C ILE A 65 -0.33 0.65 13.70
N ASN A 66 -0.17 1.00 12.41
CA ASN A 66 -0.33 0.01 11.34
C ASN A 66 0.75 -1.07 11.40
N LEU A 67 2.01 -0.67 11.50
CA LEU A 67 3.15 -1.59 11.67
C LEU A 67 3.07 -2.31 13.03
N ALA A 68 2.93 -1.56 14.12
CA ALA A 68 2.96 -2.12 15.47
C ALA A 68 1.83 -3.13 15.74
N LYS A 69 0.60 -2.86 15.28
CA LYS A 69 -0.59 -3.68 15.60
C LYS A 69 -1.00 -4.63 14.48
N TYR A 70 -0.87 -4.20 13.23
CA TYR A 70 -1.34 -4.94 12.05
C TYR A 70 -0.19 -5.45 11.16
N ALA A 71 1.06 -5.30 11.60
CA ALA A 71 2.26 -5.67 10.86
C ALA A 71 2.35 -5.01 9.47
N GLY A 72 1.89 -3.76 9.33
CA GLY A 72 2.05 -2.93 8.14
C GLY A 72 1.27 -3.47 6.93
N PRO A 73 -0.07 -3.59 7.01
CA PRO A 73 -0.87 -4.14 5.92
C PRO A 73 -0.71 -3.38 4.58
N GLU A 74 -0.38 -2.09 4.61
CA GLU A 74 -0.12 -1.25 3.43
C GLU A 74 0.98 -1.78 2.51
N ALA A 75 1.99 -2.44 3.08
CA ALA A 75 3.06 -3.07 2.31
C ALA A 75 2.59 -4.34 1.56
N ARG A 76 1.39 -4.86 1.89
CA ARG A 76 0.85 -6.13 1.35
C ARG A 76 -0.40 -5.94 0.50
N TYR A 77 -1.37 -5.16 0.95
CA TYR A 77 -2.60 -4.93 0.17
C TYR A 77 -2.35 -4.05 -1.06
N CYS A 78 -1.26 -3.27 -1.07
CA CYS A 78 -0.93 -2.42 -2.19
C CYS A 78 -0.45 -3.29 -3.36
N PRO A 79 -1.15 -3.28 -4.50
CA PRO A 79 -0.79 -4.12 -5.64
C PRO A 79 0.49 -3.66 -6.33
N ALA A 80 0.98 -2.45 -6.02
CA ALA A 80 2.08 -1.82 -6.75
C ALA A 80 3.33 -1.51 -5.90
N GLY A 81 3.37 -1.94 -4.64
CA GLY A 81 4.57 -1.75 -3.81
C GLY A 81 4.91 -0.29 -3.54
N VAL A 82 3.87 0.55 -3.44
CA VAL A 82 4.01 1.97 -3.11
C VAL A 82 4.51 2.15 -1.68
N TYR A 83 4.02 1.34 -0.74
CA TYR A 83 4.31 1.50 0.68
C TYR A 83 5.36 0.48 1.12
N GLU A 84 6.43 0.98 1.73
CA GLU A 84 7.50 0.16 2.29
C GLU A 84 7.92 0.71 3.66
N PHE A 85 8.16 -0.19 4.61
CA PHE A 85 8.76 0.19 5.89
C PHE A 85 10.27 -0.03 5.78
N VAL A 86 11.03 1.05 5.92
CA VAL A 86 12.49 1.05 5.79
C VAL A 86 13.12 1.54 7.10
N PRO A 87 14.39 1.20 7.39
CA PRO A 87 15.09 1.73 8.55
C PRO A 87 15.10 3.26 8.60
N ASP A 88 14.80 3.83 9.77
CA ASP A 88 14.87 5.25 10.04
C ASP A 88 16.29 5.63 10.48
N VAL A 89 17.13 5.96 9.50
CA VAL A 89 18.52 6.35 9.71
C VAL A 89 18.70 7.60 10.58
N ALA A 90 17.68 8.46 10.68
CA ALA A 90 17.73 9.68 11.49
C ALA A 90 17.48 9.39 12.98
N LYS A 91 16.69 8.36 13.29
CA LYS A 91 16.42 7.93 14.68
C LYS A 91 17.39 6.86 15.19
N GLY A 92 17.98 6.08 14.29
CA GLY A 92 18.91 5.00 14.61
C GLY A 92 18.24 3.79 15.28
N GLY A 93 19.04 2.75 15.55
CA GLY A 93 18.55 1.48 16.11
C GLY A 93 17.58 0.74 15.18
N ASP A 94 16.57 0.08 15.77
CA ASP A 94 15.55 -0.68 15.05
C ASP A 94 14.37 0.19 14.57
N ALA A 95 14.50 1.52 14.63
CA ALA A 95 13.44 2.43 14.22
C ALA A 95 13.11 2.24 12.73
N GLN A 96 11.82 2.25 12.41
CA GLN A 96 11.30 2.15 11.05
C GLN A 96 10.58 3.44 10.67
N ARG A 97 10.59 3.77 9.38
CA ARG A 97 9.77 4.84 8.78
C ARG A 97 9.01 4.29 7.57
N LEU A 98 7.87 4.90 7.26
CA LEU A 98 7.18 4.63 6.01
C LEU A 98 7.86 5.39 4.86
N GLN A 99 8.18 4.68 3.78
CA GLN A 99 8.57 5.21 2.47
C GLN A 99 7.35 5.08 1.54
N ILE A 100 6.97 6.17 0.87
CA ILE A 100 5.88 6.19 -0.12
C ILE A 100 6.49 6.40 -1.51
N ASN A 101 6.58 5.33 -2.30
CA ASN A 101 7.04 5.33 -3.68
C ASN A 101 5.86 5.66 -4.62
N ALA A 102 5.38 6.90 -4.56
CA ALA A 102 4.14 7.32 -5.24
C ALA A 102 4.14 7.12 -6.76
N GLN A 103 5.32 7.13 -7.40
CA GLN A 103 5.49 6.88 -8.83
C GLN A 103 4.91 5.53 -9.29
N ASN A 104 4.92 4.52 -8.42
CA ASN A 104 4.40 3.18 -8.73
C ASN A 104 2.87 3.10 -8.65
N CYS A 105 2.17 4.13 -8.19
CA CYS A 105 0.74 4.03 -7.92
C CYS A 105 -0.05 3.65 -9.18
N VAL A 106 -0.95 2.67 -9.08
CA VAL A 106 -1.84 2.24 -10.18
C VAL A 106 -3.29 2.73 -9.99
N HIS A 107 -3.49 3.68 -9.08
CA HIS A 107 -4.78 4.35 -8.83
C HIS A 107 -5.95 3.42 -8.43
N CYS A 108 -5.65 2.21 -7.94
CA CYS A 108 -6.67 1.22 -7.56
C CYS A 108 -7.53 1.60 -6.33
N LYS A 109 -7.12 2.63 -5.58
CA LYS A 109 -7.77 3.14 -4.35
C LYS A 109 -7.79 2.18 -3.15
N THR A 110 -7.18 1.00 -3.24
CA THR A 110 -7.16 0.02 -2.14
C THR A 110 -6.64 0.60 -0.82
N CYS A 111 -5.60 1.43 -0.86
CA CYS A 111 -5.00 2.01 0.35
C CYS A 111 -5.95 2.96 1.10
N ASP A 112 -6.69 3.78 0.37
CA ASP A 112 -7.72 4.69 0.89
C ASP A 112 -8.88 3.91 1.53
N ILE A 113 -9.21 2.74 0.97
CA ILE A 113 -10.32 1.88 1.44
C ILE A 113 -9.91 0.97 2.61
N LYS A 114 -8.71 0.39 2.56
CA LYS A 114 -8.32 -0.76 3.42
C LYS A 114 -7.50 -0.38 4.64
N ASP A 115 -6.91 0.82 4.69
CA ASP A 115 -6.16 1.27 5.85
C ASP A 115 -7.02 1.16 7.12
N PRO A 116 -6.62 0.33 8.12
CA PRO A 116 -7.41 0.10 9.33
C PRO A 116 -7.67 1.38 10.13
N THR A 117 -6.89 2.44 9.90
CA THR A 117 -7.00 3.73 10.58
C THR A 117 -7.61 4.83 9.71
N GLN A 118 -7.90 4.54 8.43
CA GLN A 118 -8.38 5.54 7.46
C GLN A 118 -7.50 6.81 7.43
N ASN A 119 -6.19 6.62 7.55
CA ASN A 119 -5.17 7.67 7.63
C ASN A 119 -4.62 8.05 6.24
N ILE A 120 -4.50 7.08 5.34
CA ILE A 120 -4.13 7.32 3.94
C ILE A 120 -5.30 8.01 3.24
N VAL A 121 -5.00 9.08 2.50
CA VAL A 121 -5.96 9.79 1.65
C VAL A 121 -5.41 9.84 0.24
N TRP A 122 -6.11 9.17 -0.68
CA TRP A 122 -5.82 9.25 -2.11
C TRP A 122 -6.41 10.53 -2.69
N VAL A 123 -5.57 11.33 -3.35
CA VAL A 123 -6.01 12.46 -4.19
C VAL A 123 -5.54 12.23 -5.63
N THR A 124 -6.17 12.93 -6.58
CA THR A 124 -5.77 12.81 -7.98
C THR A 124 -4.38 13.46 -8.17
N PRO A 125 -3.40 12.75 -8.78
CA PRO A 125 -2.13 13.35 -9.18
C PRO A 125 -2.29 14.34 -10.34
N GLU A 126 -1.19 14.93 -10.79
CA GLU A 126 -1.17 15.70 -12.02
C GLU A 126 -1.65 14.86 -13.22
N GLY A 127 -2.31 15.52 -14.17
CA GLY A 127 -2.89 14.86 -15.33
C GLY A 127 -1.84 14.16 -16.19
N GLY A 128 -2.16 12.95 -16.67
CA GLY A 128 -1.24 12.13 -17.47
C GLY A 128 -0.39 11.15 -16.65
N GLY A 129 -0.36 11.28 -15.31
CA GLY A 129 0.22 10.27 -14.43
C GLY A 129 -0.72 9.08 -14.17
N GLY A 130 -0.15 7.92 -13.88
CA GLY A 130 -0.88 6.69 -13.58
C GLY A 130 -0.63 5.58 -14.59
N PRO A 131 -1.42 4.48 -14.51
CA PRO A 131 -1.25 3.34 -15.39
C PRO A 131 -1.62 3.65 -16.84
N ASN A 132 -0.89 3.03 -17.78
CA ASN A 132 -1.18 3.12 -19.21
C ASN A 132 -1.59 1.75 -19.74
N TYR A 133 -2.88 1.45 -19.58
CA TYR A 133 -3.47 0.18 -19.97
C TYR A 133 -3.97 0.20 -21.41
N SER A 134 -3.44 -0.68 -22.25
CA SER A 134 -3.92 -0.89 -23.63
C SER A 134 -4.79 -2.15 -23.70
N GLY A 135 -6.10 -1.97 -23.86
CA GLY A 135 -7.05 -3.08 -24.07
C GLY A 135 -7.30 -3.96 -22.84
N MET A 136 -7.16 -3.37 -21.65
CA MET A 136 -7.40 -4.03 -20.36
C MET A 136 -8.81 -3.75 -19.83
#